data_AF-A0A1F7BMC6-F1
#
_entry.id   AF-A0A1F7BMC6-F1
#
_cell.length_a   1.000
_cell.length_b   1.000
_cell.length_c   1.000
_cell.angle_alpha   90.00
_cell.angle_beta   90.00
_cell.angle_gamma   90.00
#
_symmetry.space_group_name_H-M   'P 1'
#
loop_
_entity.id
_entity.type
_entity.pdbx_description
1 polymer ?
#
loop_
_entity_poly.entity_id
_entity_poly.type
_entity_poly.pdbx_seq_one_letter_code
_entity_poly.pdbx_strand_id
1 'polypeptide(L)'
;MEMILALGILGVIATVTVPAYRYYQIVSDLDRASDQVTQALYRARQLSMNNSEDAAWGFRITEGILFEGASYAARDQEWDEWYPLPNGVTASGLPEVSFSRIKGIPSATGSIVLTAVNGLQRVIAVMSEGGVIVRDPAGDMLTICHLGGETPKTLKVSESAWPAHREQHGDILGPCPEN
;
A
#
# COMPACT_ATOMS: atom_id res chain seq x y z
N MET A 1 18.39 18.64 42.26
CA MET A 1 17.57 17.41 42.33
C MET A 1 16.70 17.25 41.09
N GLU A 2 16.12 18.32 40.57
CA GLU A 2 15.31 18.33 39.34
C GLU A 2 16.03 17.80 38.08
N MET A 3 17.33 18.06 37.93
CA MET A 3 18.12 17.57 36.78
C MET A 3 18.13 16.04 36.65
N ILE A 4 18.22 15.30 37.77
CA ILE A 4 18.26 13.83 37.74
C ILE A 4 16.87 13.26 37.46
N LEU A 5 15.82 13.92 37.97
CA LEU A 5 14.44 13.52 37.76
C LEU A 5 14.00 13.77 36.32
N ALA A 6 14.43 14.89 35.73
CA ALA A 6 14.22 15.20 34.32
C ALA A 6 14.92 14.18 33.40
N LEU A 7 16.20 13.85 33.66
CA LEU A 7 16.93 12.84 32.89
C LEU A 7 16.31 11.44 33.04
N GLY A 8 15.80 11.09 34.22
CA GLY A 8 15.09 9.83 34.45
C GLY A 8 13.81 9.73 33.63
N ILE A 9 13.00 10.78 33.59
CA ILE A 9 11.77 10.82 32.79
C ILE A 9 12.09 10.77 31.29
N LEU A 10 13.10 11.51 30.82
CA LEU A 10 13.53 11.45 29.41
C LEU A 10 14.00 10.05 29.01
N GLY A 11 14.69 9.34 29.90
CA GLY A 11 15.07 7.94 29.68
C GLY A 11 13.86 7.01 29.50
N VAL A 12 12.83 7.14 30.36
CA VAL A 12 11.59 6.35 30.25
C VAL A 12 10.79 6.71 28.99
N ILE A 13 10.75 7.98 28.62
CA ILE A 13 10.07 8.41 27.38
C ILE A 13 10.80 7.83 26.16
N ALA A 14 12.13 7.88 26.14
CA ALA A 14 12.92 7.36 25.02
C ALA A 14 12.71 5.85 24.83
N THR A 15 12.63 5.07 25.92
CA THR A 15 12.44 3.61 25.83
C THR A 15 11.06 3.22 25.31
N VAL A 16 10.02 4.01 25.56
CA VAL A 16 8.67 3.77 25.01
C VAL A 16 8.53 4.32 23.58
N THR A 17 9.13 5.48 23.31
CA THR A 17 9.01 6.15 22.00
C THR A 17 9.68 5.36 20.87
N VAL A 18 10.86 4.77 21.12
CA VAL A 18 11.61 4.04 20.08
C VAL A 18 10.84 2.85 19.47
N PRO A 19 10.30 1.89 20.24
CA PRO A 19 9.56 0.76 19.68
C PRO A 19 8.25 1.20 19.01
N ALA A 20 7.56 2.20 19.56
CA ALA A 20 6.35 2.75 18.94
C ALA A 20 6.66 3.37 17.57
N TYR A 21 7.71 4.19 17.50
CA TYR A 21 8.14 4.81 16.24
C TYR A 21 8.52 3.76 15.18
N ARG A 22 9.23 2.69 15.56
CA ARG A 22 9.57 1.60 14.64
C ARG A 22 8.33 0.90 14.07
N TYR A 23 7.30 0.67 14.88
CA TYR A 23 6.04 0.09 14.38
C TYR A 23 5.39 1.00 13.32
N TYR A 24 5.28 2.30 13.60
CA TYR A 24 4.72 3.27 12.65
C TYR A 24 5.50 3.34 11.34
N GLN A 25 6.83 3.27 11.40
CA GLN A 25 7.66 3.23 10.19
C GLN A 25 7.33 2.00 9.33
N ILE A 26 7.20 0.82 9.94
CA ILE A 26 6.89 -0.43 9.21
C ILE A 26 5.53 -0.35 8.52
N VAL A 27 4.50 0.16 9.20
CA VAL A 27 3.16 0.34 8.61
C VAL A 27 3.23 1.35 7.46
N SER A 28 3.87 2.50 7.66
CA SER A 28 4.00 3.53 6.63
C SER A 28 4.77 3.03 5.40
N ASP A 29 5.81 2.23 5.60
CA ASP A 29 6.59 1.64 4.52
C ASP A 29 5.76 0.62 3.73
N LEU A 30 4.96 -0.21 4.42
CA LEU A 30 4.05 -1.16 3.77
C LEU A 30 2.95 -0.45 2.97
N ASP A 31 2.37 0.62 3.50
CA ASP A 31 1.37 1.43 2.80
C ASP A 31 1.97 2.10 1.56
N ARG A 32 3.15 2.71 1.70
CA ARG A 32 3.87 3.32 0.57
C ARG A 32 4.19 2.28 -0.51
N ALA A 33 4.62 1.09 -0.12
CA ALA A 33 4.87 -0.01 -1.05
C ALA A 33 3.60 -0.40 -1.81
N SER A 34 2.47 -0.50 -1.11
CA SER A 34 1.17 -0.82 -1.71
C SER A 34 0.72 0.24 -2.72
N ASP A 35 0.82 1.51 -2.36
CA ASP A 35 0.47 2.63 -3.24
C ASP A 35 1.39 2.68 -4.47
N GLN A 36 2.69 2.51 -4.28
CA GLN A 36 3.67 2.51 -5.35
C GLN A 36 3.41 1.40 -6.37
N VAL A 37 3.19 0.16 -5.92
CA VAL A 37 2.88 -0.97 -6.81
C VAL A 37 1.55 -0.72 -7.54
N THR A 38 0.53 -0.25 -6.83
CA THR A 38 -0.78 0.04 -7.42
C THR A 38 -0.68 1.12 -8.51
N GLN A 39 -0.01 2.23 -8.22
CA GLN A 39 0.20 3.33 -9.16
C GLN A 39 1.05 2.90 -10.36
N ALA A 40 2.11 2.11 -10.14
CA ALA A 40 2.95 1.60 -11.21
C ALA A 40 2.17 0.66 -12.15
N LEU A 41 1.31 -0.21 -11.62
CA LEU A 41 0.40 -1.03 -12.43
C LEU A 41 -0.59 -0.20 -13.24
N TYR A 42 -1.19 0.83 -12.62
CA TYR A 42 -2.06 1.76 -13.34
C TYR A 42 -1.34 2.49 -14.47
N ARG A 43 -0.11 2.94 -14.21
CA ARG A 43 0.72 3.61 -15.21
C ARG A 43 1.11 2.66 -16.34
N ALA A 44 1.57 1.44 -16.03
CA ALA A 44 1.88 0.42 -17.04
C ALA A 44 0.68 0.15 -17.96
N ARG A 45 -0.53 0.07 -17.37
CA ARG A 45 -1.77 -0.09 -18.13
C ARG A 45 -2.03 1.12 -19.03
N GLN A 46 -1.91 2.34 -18.51
CA GLN A 46 -2.12 3.56 -19.30
C GLN A 46 -1.11 3.69 -20.45
N LEU A 47 0.17 3.40 -20.20
CA LEU A 47 1.21 3.38 -21.22
C LEU A 47 0.88 2.36 -22.32
N SER A 48 0.44 1.15 -21.94
CA SER A 48 0.01 0.14 -22.92
C SER A 48 -1.21 0.56 -23.76
N MET A 49 -2.09 1.41 -23.21
CA MET A 49 -3.31 1.86 -23.92
C MET A 49 -3.06 3.10 -24.78
N ASN A 50 -2.17 4.00 -24.34
CA ASN A 50 -2.03 5.34 -24.90
C ASN A 50 -0.75 5.54 -25.73
N ASN A 51 0.24 4.63 -25.67
CA ASN A 51 1.50 4.83 -26.37
C ASN A 51 1.37 4.55 -27.88
N SER A 52 1.91 5.46 -28.70
CA SER A 52 1.90 5.40 -30.17
C SER A 52 2.99 4.50 -30.76
N GLU A 53 3.91 4.00 -29.91
CA GLU A 53 5.07 3.14 -30.28
C GLU A 53 4.70 1.65 -30.39
N ASP A 54 3.42 1.28 -30.26
CA ASP A 54 2.92 -0.10 -30.44
C ASP A 54 3.51 -1.14 -29.46
N ALA A 55 3.89 -0.69 -28.26
CA ALA A 55 4.51 -1.51 -27.22
C ALA A 55 3.57 -1.83 -26.05
N ALA A 56 3.70 -3.05 -25.52
CA ALA A 56 3.07 -3.45 -24.26
C ALA A 56 3.94 -2.96 -23.09
N TRP A 57 3.33 -2.66 -21.95
CA TRP A 57 4.04 -2.24 -20.74
C TRP A 57 3.61 -3.09 -19.55
N GLY A 58 4.52 -3.28 -18.60
CA GLY A 58 4.28 -4.09 -17.42
C GLY A 58 5.06 -3.62 -16.21
N PHE A 59 4.73 -4.21 -15.07
CA PHE A 59 5.42 -3.94 -13.81
C PHE A 59 5.90 -5.25 -13.19
N ARG A 60 7.17 -5.27 -12.80
CA ARG A 60 7.84 -6.35 -12.09
C ARG A 60 7.84 -6.04 -10.60
N ILE A 61 7.20 -6.88 -9.80
CA ILE A 61 6.86 -6.51 -8.41
C ILE A 61 8.09 -6.56 -7.49
N THR A 62 8.83 -7.66 -7.48
CA THR A 62 9.91 -7.88 -6.51
C THR A 62 11.06 -6.89 -6.68
N GLU A 63 11.48 -6.67 -7.92
CA GLU A 63 12.53 -5.74 -8.30
C GLU A 63 12.02 -4.29 -8.36
N GLY A 64 10.70 -4.12 -8.47
CA GLY A 64 10.05 -2.81 -8.55
C GLY A 64 10.41 -2.10 -9.84
N ILE A 65 10.20 -2.72 -11.00
CA ILE A 65 10.58 -2.14 -12.30
C ILE A 65 9.35 -2.01 -13.18
N LEU A 66 9.05 -0.79 -13.61
CA LEU A 66 8.14 -0.52 -14.72
C LEU A 66 8.94 -0.68 -16.01
N PHE A 67 8.46 -1.51 -16.92
CA PHE A 67 9.19 -1.88 -18.12
C PHE A 67 8.30 -1.84 -19.37
N GLU A 68 8.94 -1.58 -20.50
CA GLU A 68 8.35 -1.75 -21.82
C GLU A 68 8.64 -3.16 -22.34
N GLY A 69 7.60 -3.94 -22.66
CA GLY A 69 7.70 -5.29 -23.19
C GLY A 69 6.48 -6.16 -22.88
N ALA A 70 6.36 -7.29 -23.57
CA ALA A 70 5.29 -8.26 -23.32
C ALA A 70 5.46 -9.00 -21.97
N SER A 71 6.68 -9.06 -21.44
CA SER A 71 7.06 -9.64 -20.14
C SER A 71 8.37 -9.03 -19.68
N TYR A 72 8.71 -9.17 -18.40
CA TYR A 72 9.97 -8.63 -17.87
C TYR A 72 11.20 -9.25 -18.54
N ALA A 73 11.10 -10.52 -18.96
CA ALA A 73 12.18 -11.22 -19.66
C ALA A 73 12.38 -10.72 -21.10
N ALA A 74 11.33 -10.20 -21.74
CA ALA A 74 11.34 -9.70 -23.10
C ALA A 74 11.32 -8.16 -23.17
N ARG A 75 11.73 -7.50 -22.08
CA ARG A 75 11.66 -6.05 -21.96
C ARG A 75 12.78 -5.34 -22.71
N ASP A 76 12.51 -4.11 -23.10
CA ASP A 76 13.54 -3.14 -23.46
C ASP A 76 14.06 -2.46 -22.19
N GLN A 77 15.34 -2.65 -21.89
CA GLN A 77 15.96 -2.12 -20.67
C GLN A 77 16.22 -0.61 -20.75
N GLU A 78 16.20 0.00 -21.94
CA GLU A 78 16.39 1.45 -22.09
C GLU A 78 15.24 2.25 -21.42
N TRP A 79 14.05 1.64 -21.36
CA TRP A 79 12.84 2.22 -20.80
C TRP A 79 12.52 1.76 -19.38
N ASP A 80 13.44 1.03 -18.72
CA ASP A 80 13.24 0.57 -17.35
C ASP A 80 13.18 1.74 -16.36
N GLU A 81 12.07 1.86 -15.65
CA GLU A 81 11.89 2.82 -14.56
C GLU A 81 11.82 2.11 -13.19
N TRP A 82 12.61 2.61 -12.24
CA TRP A 82 12.84 1.94 -10.97
C TRP A 82 11.98 2.52 -9.84
N TYR A 83 11.20 1.63 -9.24
CA TYR A 83 10.31 1.82 -8.10
C TYR A 83 10.53 0.70 -7.08
N PRO A 84 11.73 0.60 -6.48
CA PRO A 84 12.05 -0.49 -5.57
C PRO A 84 11.16 -0.44 -4.33
N LEU A 85 10.83 -1.63 -3.80
CA LEU A 85 10.08 -1.72 -2.55
C LEU A 85 10.93 -1.20 -1.38
N PRO A 86 10.31 -0.57 -0.36
CA PRO A 86 10.98 -0.20 0.87
C PRO A 86 11.66 -1.40 1.54
N ASN A 87 12.79 -1.15 2.20
CA ASN A 87 13.51 -2.18 2.95
C ASN A 87 12.59 -2.78 4.03
N GLY A 88 12.53 -4.11 4.09
CA GLY A 88 11.67 -4.81 5.03
C GLY A 88 10.23 -5.05 4.54
N VAL A 89 9.94 -4.75 3.27
CA VAL A 89 8.75 -5.24 2.58
C VAL A 89 9.17 -6.29 1.55
N THR A 90 8.48 -7.43 1.56
CA THR A 90 8.66 -8.51 0.59
C THR A 90 7.37 -8.74 -0.19
N ALA A 91 7.48 -9.25 -1.41
CA ALA A 91 6.32 -9.51 -2.26
C ALA A 91 6.20 -10.99 -2.61
N SER A 92 4.97 -11.45 -2.76
CA SER A 92 4.62 -12.81 -3.22
C SER A 92 3.33 -12.78 -4.06
N GLY A 93 2.96 -13.92 -4.64
CA GLY A 93 1.83 -14.03 -5.56
C GLY A 93 2.27 -13.78 -7.00
N LEU A 94 1.61 -12.85 -7.71
CA LEU A 94 2.00 -12.50 -9.08
C LEU A 94 3.39 -11.84 -9.10
N PRO A 95 4.36 -12.38 -9.86
CA PRO A 95 5.72 -11.82 -9.89
C PRO A 95 5.84 -10.60 -10.81
N GLU A 96 5.01 -10.54 -11.84
CA GLU A 96 4.85 -9.42 -12.77
C GLU A 96 3.45 -9.39 -13.35
N VAL A 97 3.06 -8.22 -13.86
CA VAL A 97 1.83 -8.05 -14.65
C VAL A 97 2.14 -7.11 -15.81
N SER A 98 1.94 -7.62 -17.03
CA SER A 98 1.98 -6.82 -18.26
C SER A 98 0.57 -6.60 -18.80
N PHE A 99 0.38 -5.56 -19.58
CA PHE A 99 -0.94 -5.21 -20.11
C PHE A 99 -0.96 -5.25 -21.64
N SER A 100 -2.07 -5.76 -22.19
CA SER A 100 -2.30 -5.80 -23.63
C SER A 100 -2.45 -4.39 -24.18
N ARG A 101 -1.95 -4.16 -25.39
CA ARG A 101 -2.15 -2.89 -26.11
C ARG A 101 -3.61 -2.55 -26.29
N ILE A 102 -3.93 -1.26 -26.30
CA ILE A 102 -5.25 -0.66 -26.60
C ILE A 102 -6.34 -0.99 -25.55
N LYS A 103 -6.45 -2.24 -25.12
CA LYS A 103 -7.49 -2.72 -24.19
C LYS A 103 -7.04 -2.75 -22.73
N GLY A 104 -5.73 -2.74 -22.47
CA GLY A 104 -5.17 -2.78 -21.12
C GLY A 104 -5.57 -4.02 -20.32
N ILE A 105 -5.75 -5.17 -20.98
CA ILE A 105 -6.08 -6.45 -20.34
C ILE A 105 -4.79 -6.99 -19.70
N PRO A 106 -4.80 -7.36 -18.41
CA PRO A 106 -3.60 -7.88 -17.76
C PRO A 106 -3.26 -9.28 -18.28
N SER A 107 -1.98 -9.60 -18.34
CA SER A 107 -1.48 -10.92 -18.75
C SER A 107 -1.78 -12.01 -17.73
N ALA A 108 -2.00 -11.64 -16.47
CA ALA A 108 -2.45 -12.53 -15.41
C ALA A 108 -3.39 -11.79 -14.45
N THR A 109 -4.37 -12.52 -13.91
CA THR A 109 -5.21 -12.09 -12.79
C THR A 109 -4.81 -12.83 -11.53
N GLY A 110 -5.12 -12.23 -10.37
CA GLY A 110 -4.73 -12.81 -9.08
C GLY A 110 -4.38 -11.73 -8.07
N SER A 111 -3.58 -12.10 -7.08
CA SER A 111 -3.18 -11.22 -5.99
C SER A 111 -1.66 -11.07 -5.92
N ILE A 112 -1.24 -9.86 -5.62
CA ILE A 112 0.11 -9.52 -5.17
C ILE A 112 0.00 -9.30 -3.67
N VAL A 113 0.81 -10.00 -2.87
CA VAL A 113 0.79 -9.89 -1.41
C VAL A 113 2.11 -9.28 -0.97
N LEU A 114 2.03 -8.05 -0.44
CA LEU A 114 3.14 -7.38 0.20
C LEU A 114 3.13 -7.73 1.68
N THR A 115 4.26 -8.19 2.21
CA THR A 115 4.43 -8.58 3.61
C THR A 115 5.58 -7.79 4.23
N ALA A 116 5.28 -7.04 5.28
CA ALA A 116 6.28 -6.35 6.08
C ALA A 116 7.01 -7.30 7.03
N VAL A 117 8.18 -6.89 7.53
CA VAL A 117 9.02 -7.66 8.48
C VAL A 117 8.30 -8.07 9.77
N ASN A 118 7.26 -7.34 10.18
CA ASN A 118 6.45 -7.68 11.35
C ASN A 118 5.27 -8.63 11.03
N GLY A 119 5.15 -9.06 9.77
CA GLY A 119 4.10 -9.96 9.29
C GLY A 119 2.82 -9.25 8.81
N LEU A 120 2.71 -7.92 8.90
CA LEU A 120 1.58 -7.19 8.34
C LEU A 120 1.54 -7.32 6.82
N GLN A 121 0.33 -7.34 6.25
CA GLN A 121 0.13 -7.58 4.83
C GLN A 121 -0.76 -6.54 4.14
N ARG A 122 -0.43 -6.24 2.89
CA ARG A 122 -1.31 -5.57 1.93
C ARG A 122 -1.51 -6.49 0.74
N VAL A 123 -2.75 -6.67 0.32
CA VAL A 123 -3.08 -7.51 -0.83
C VAL A 123 -3.55 -6.61 -1.96
N ILE A 124 -2.91 -6.67 -3.11
CA ILE A 124 -3.34 -5.94 -4.31
C ILE A 124 -3.93 -6.97 -5.27
N ALA A 125 -5.18 -6.81 -5.65
CA ALA A 125 -5.86 -7.72 -6.58
C ALA A 125 -5.90 -7.12 -7.99
N VAL A 126 -5.56 -7.96 -8.96
CA VAL A 126 -5.57 -7.67 -10.39
C VAL A 126 -6.71 -8.44 -11.04
N MET A 127 -7.64 -7.72 -11.66
CA MET A 127 -8.89 -8.24 -12.21
C MET A 127 -8.85 -8.29 -13.74
N SER A 128 -9.70 -9.13 -14.34
CA SER A 128 -9.72 -9.43 -15.79
C SER A 128 -9.90 -8.20 -16.70
N GLU A 129 -10.59 -7.17 -16.22
CA GLU A 129 -10.85 -5.90 -16.89
C GLU A 129 -9.71 -4.87 -16.71
N GLY A 130 -8.58 -5.29 -16.13
CA GLY A 130 -7.44 -4.44 -15.80
C GLY A 130 -7.66 -3.57 -14.56
N GLY A 131 -8.71 -3.84 -13.78
CA GLY A 131 -8.93 -3.19 -12.49
C GLY A 131 -7.89 -3.65 -11.48
N VAL A 132 -7.27 -2.70 -10.78
CA VAL A 132 -6.28 -2.95 -9.74
C VAL A 132 -6.81 -2.35 -8.43
N ILE A 133 -7.13 -3.20 -7.46
CA ILE A 133 -7.69 -2.75 -6.18
C ILE A 133 -6.80 -3.21 -5.04
N VAL A 134 -6.54 -2.31 -4.10
CA VAL A 134 -5.96 -2.70 -2.80
C VAL A 134 -7.07 -3.32 -1.97
N ARG A 135 -6.81 -4.53 -1.46
CA ARG A 135 -7.66 -5.29 -0.55
C ARG A 135 -6.88 -5.41 0.75
N ASP A 136 -7.40 -4.82 1.81
CA ASP A 136 -6.89 -5.12 3.14
C ASP A 136 -7.41 -6.51 3.56
N PRO A 137 -6.53 -7.48 3.85
CA PRO A 137 -6.93 -8.84 4.15
C PRO A 137 -7.48 -8.95 5.57
N ALA A 138 -8.65 -8.35 5.84
CA ALA A 138 -9.50 -8.54 7.03
C ALA A 138 -8.90 -8.37 8.45
N GLY A 139 -7.57 -8.33 8.64
CA GLY A 139 -6.88 -8.18 9.92
C GLY A 139 -6.70 -6.73 10.35
N ASP A 140 -6.77 -5.79 9.40
CA ASP A 140 -6.41 -4.39 9.63
C ASP A 140 -7.64 -3.48 9.55
N MET A 141 -8.85 -4.06 9.55
CA MET A 141 -10.08 -3.29 9.59
C MET A 141 -10.34 -2.83 11.02
N LEU A 142 -10.04 -1.56 11.30
CA LEU A 142 -10.45 -0.89 12.51
C LEU A 142 -11.96 -0.65 12.47
N THR A 143 -12.64 -1.03 13.55
CA THR A 143 -14.01 -0.57 13.79
C THR A 143 -13.91 0.84 14.36
N ILE A 144 -14.55 1.80 13.70
CA ILE A 144 -14.58 3.21 14.11
C ILE A 144 -16.01 3.71 14.20
N CYS A 145 -16.22 4.73 15.01
CA CYS A 145 -17.43 5.53 14.99
C CYS A 145 -17.13 6.79 14.18
N HIS A 146 -17.72 6.85 12.99
CA HIS A 146 -17.57 7.93 12.05
C HIS A 146 -18.51 9.09 12.39
N LEU A 147 -17.96 10.28 12.61
CA LEU A 147 -18.67 11.49 13.04
C LEU A 147 -18.82 12.54 11.92
N GLY A 148 -18.38 12.24 10.69
CA GLY A 148 -18.38 13.18 9.55
C GLY A 148 -19.75 13.48 8.91
N GLY A 149 -20.86 13.04 9.50
CA GLY A 149 -22.22 13.25 8.97
C GLY A 149 -23.23 13.67 10.04
N GLU A 150 -24.51 13.83 9.66
CA GLU A 150 -25.58 14.25 10.58
C GLU A 150 -25.80 13.26 11.74
N THR A 151 -25.43 11.99 11.56
CA THR A 151 -25.56 10.93 12.57
C THR A 151 -24.27 10.10 12.66
N PRO A 152 -23.79 9.79 13.88
CA PRO A 152 -22.67 8.88 14.08
C PRO A 152 -22.96 7.50 13.48
N LYS A 153 -22.01 6.93 12.74
CA LYS A 153 -22.14 5.59 12.12
C LYS A 153 -20.93 4.71 12.39
N THR A 154 -21.19 3.46 12.78
CA THR A 154 -20.14 2.45 12.93
C THR A 154 -19.69 1.99 11.55
N LEU A 155 -18.40 2.19 11.24
CA LEU A 155 -17.77 1.75 10.00
C LEU A 155 -16.57 0.84 10.28
N LYS A 156 -16.24 -0.01 9.31
CA LYS A 156 -14.95 -0.72 9.27
C LYS A 156 -14.07 -0.03 8.24
N VAL A 157 -12.95 0.52 8.70
CA VAL A 157 -11.96 1.21 7.86
C VAL A 157 -10.61 0.52 7.99
N SER A 158 -9.74 0.63 6.99
CA SER A 158 -8.37 0.15 7.13
C SER A 158 -7.61 0.94 8.20
N GLU A 159 -6.59 0.32 8.82
CA GLU A 159 -5.68 1.02 9.73
C GLU A 159 -4.99 2.21 9.06
N SER A 160 -4.72 2.11 7.76
CA SER A 160 -4.17 3.20 6.95
C SER A 160 -5.14 4.37 6.75
N ALA A 161 -6.45 4.13 6.75
CA ALA A 161 -7.46 5.18 6.62
C ALA A 161 -7.71 5.91 7.96
N TRP A 162 -7.36 5.30 9.08
CA TRP A 162 -7.66 5.85 10.41
C TRP A 162 -7.12 7.26 10.69
N PRO A 163 -5.86 7.61 10.36
CA PRO A 163 -5.37 8.97 10.55
C PRO A 163 -6.26 10.04 9.88
N ALA A 164 -6.68 9.79 8.64
CA ALA A 164 -7.56 10.69 7.90
C ALA A 164 -8.95 10.80 8.55
N HIS A 165 -9.53 9.66 8.93
CA HIS A 165 -10.81 9.60 9.63
C HIS A 165 -10.79 10.35 10.97
N ARG A 166 -9.74 10.18 11.76
CA ARG A 166 -9.55 10.86 13.04
C ARG A 166 -9.34 12.36 12.87
N GLU A 167 -8.49 12.78 11.93
CA GLU A 167 -8.05 14.18 11.81
C GLU A 167 -9.03 15.06 11.04
N GLN A 168 -9.76 14.49 10.08
CA GLN A 168 -10.71 15.25 9.25
C GLN A 168 -12.14 15.20 9.78
N HIS A 169 -12.54 14.08 10.37
CA HIS A 169 -13.91 13.86 10.81
C HIS A 169 -14.06 13.79 12.34
N GLY A 170 -12.95 13.71 13.08
CA GLY A 170 -12.99 13.55 14.54
C GLY A 170 -13.44 12.15 14.96
N ASP A 171 -13.33 11.16 14.06
CA ASP A 171 -13.79 9.79 14.30
C ASP A 171 -13.10 9.18 15.53
N ILE A 172 -13.80 8.27 16.22
CA ILE A 172 -13.28 7.57 17.40
C ILE A 172 -13.13 6.07 17.13
N LEU A 173 -12.16 5.43 17.78
CA LEU A 173 -11.98 3.97 17.72
C LEU A 173 -13.10 3.26 18.48
N GLY A 174 -13.64 2.21 17.89
CA GLY A 174 -14.75 1.41 18.44
C GLY A 174 -16.10 1.71 17.78
N PRO A 175 -17.15 0.94 18.11
CA PRO A 175 -18.50 1.19 17.61
C PRO A 175 -19.06 2.51 18.14
N CYS A 176 -20.01 3.12 17.42
CA CYS A 176 -20.74 4.27 17.95
C CYS A 176 -21.58 3.88 19.17
N PRO A 177 -21.77 4.80 20.14
CA PRO A 177 -22.68 4.58 21.25
C PRO A 177 -24.09 4.28 20.71
N GLU A 178 -24.72 3.22 21.23
CA GLU A 178 -26.16 3.02 21.02
C GLU A 178 -26.90 4.02 21.91
N ASN A 179 -27.79 4.83 21.30
CA ASN A 179 -28.66 5.76 22.02
C ASN A 179 -29.79 5.02 22.75
#